data_AF-A0A9D6CYB9-F1
#
_entry.id   AF-A0A9D6CYB9-F1
#
_cell.length_a   1.000
_cell.length_b   1.000
_cell.length_c   1.000
_cell.angle_alpha   90.00
_cell.angle_beta   90.00
_cell.angle_gamma   90.00
#
_symmetry.space_group_name_H-M   'P 1'
#
loop_
_entity.id
_entity.type
_entity.pdbx_description
1 polymer ?
#
loop_
_entity_poly.entity_id
_entity_poly.type
_entity_poly.pdbx_seq_one_letter_code
_entity_poly.pdbx_strand_id
1 'polypeptide(L)'
;MNIFADMGEVDYYGTLALKKDGRTLTHCQFTLLQNGFSRRSWDALPADTYKGNGRVRHERVNIQLGPLANIQVHSYQAKEVKERGTDGDGVGSLEHFDIHIFRNTSLIGGQPVQSLTIRDIVPDTDVNTGFIGYNEHAREQCLLSFLSGEEGPSDLSSHKMGIQIMRAAYEGMNAAQNGHIPVSAFAL
;
A
#
# COMPACT_ATOMS: atom_id res chain seq x y z
N MET A 1 -13.61 -3.30 -29.53
CA MET A 1 -13.18 -3.18 -28.11
C MET A 1 -12.79 -1.74 -27.90
N ASN A 2 -13.60 -1.01 -27.14
CA ASN A 2 -13.46 0.45 -27.02
C ASN A 2 -12.65 0.72 -25.76
N ILE A 3 -11.38 1.06 -25.94
CA ILE A 3 -10.44 1.30 -24.84
C ILE A 3 -10.97 2.33 -23.83
N PHE A 4 -11.87 3.24 -24.24
CA PHE A 4 -12.52 4.20 -23.34
C PHE A 4 -13.78 3.68 -22.63
N ALA A 5 -14.33 2.52 -23.03
CA ALA A 5 -15.36 1.80 -22.29
C ALA A 5 -14.77 0.77 -21.31
N ASP A 6 -13.51 0.35 -21.55
CA ASP A 6 -12.87 -0.82 -20.94
C ASP A 6 -11.63 -0.49 -20.07
N MET A 7 -11.26 0.78 -19.90
CA MET A 7 -10.17 1.22 -19.02
C MET A 7 -10.71 1.95 -17.78
N GLY A 8 -11.25 1.15 -16.86
CA GLY A 8 -11.42 1.52 -15.47
C GLY A 8 -10.31 0.91 -14.62
N GLU A 9 -10.04 1.49 -13.47
CA GLU A 9 -9.29 0.83 -12.40
C GLU A 9 -10.00 -0.49 -12.04
N VAL A 10 -9.26 -1.60 -12.03
CA VAL A 10 -9.81 -2.96 -11.87
C VAL A 10 -9.54 -3.49 -10.48
N ASP A 11 -10.52 -4.24 -9.94
CA ASP A 11 -10.31 -5.00 -8.72
C ASP A 11 -9.43 -6.22 -9.01
N TYR A 12 -8.45 -6.47 -8.14
CA TYR A 12 -7.54 -7.60 -8.26
C TYR A 12 -7.56 -8.46 -6.98
N TYR A 13 -7.74 -9.75 -7.20
CA TYR A 13 -7.62 -10.79 -6.18
C TYR A 13 -6.58 -11.80 -6.65
N GLY A 14 -5.52 -11.96 -5.87
CA GLY A 14 -4.40 -12.81 -6.27
C GLY A 14 -3.80 -13.57 -5.10
N THR A 15 -3.24 -14.73 -5.41
CA THR A 15 -2.39 -15.48 -4.48
C THR A 15 -1.02 -15.67 -5.10
N LEU A 16 0.02 -15.48 -4.29
CA LEU A 16 1.41 -15.67 -4.68
C LEU A 16 2.05 -16.68 -3.72
N ALA A 17 2.81 -17.62 -4.26
CA ALA A 17 3.61 -18.56 -3.50
C ALA A 17 5.08 -18.33 -3.81
N LEU A 18 5.85 -17.86 -2.82
CA LEU A 18 7.30 -17.73 -2.92
C LEU A 18 7.93 -19.08 -2.57
N LYS A 19 8.72 -19.63 -3.50
CA LYS A 19 9.29 -20.97 -3.38
C LYS A 19 10.82 -20.93 -3.39
N LYS A 20 11.43 -21.85 -2.65
CA LYS A 20 12.86 -22.17 -2.71
C LYS A 20 13.01 -23.69 -2.80
N ASP A 21 13.81 -24.17 -3.75
CA ASP A 21 14.06 -25.60 -3.98
C ASP A 21 12.76 -26.43 -4.08
N GLY A 22 11.77 -25.90 -4.79
CA GLY A 22 10.45 -26.53 -4.97
C GLY A 22 9.51 -26.44 -3.77
N ARG A 23 9.97 -25.96 -2.61
CA ARG A 23 9.17 -25.83 -1.38
C ARG A 23 8.62 -24.41 -1.24
N THR A 24 7.34 -24.27 -0.92
CA THR A 24 6.75 -22.98 -0.60
C THR A 24 7.21 -22.50 0.77
N LEU A 25 7.80 -21.29 0.81
CA LEU A 25 8.24 -20.64 2.04
C LEU A 25 7.23 -19.60 2.53
N THR A 26 6.57 -18.91 1.61
CA THR A 26 5.67 -17.81 1.93
C THR A 26 4.49 -17.80 1.00
N HIS A 27 3.31 -17.57 1.57
CA HIS A 27 2.09 -17.28 0.83
C HIS A 27 1.72 -15.81 1.01
N CYS A 28 1.40 -15.14 -0.09
CA CYS A 28 0.87 -13.79 -0.08
C CYS A 28 -0.52 -13.80 -0.69
N GLN A 29 -1.44 -13.05 -0.10
CA GLN A 29 -2.77 -12.81 -0.64
C GLN A 29 -2.89 -11.32 -0.91
N PHE A 30 -3.33 -10.99 -2.12
CA PHE A 30 -3.55 -9.62 -2.55
C PHE A 30 -5.05 -9.40 -2.78
N THR A 31 -5.57 -8.32 -2.21
CA THR A 31 -6.92 -7.82 -2.42
C THR A 31 -6.81 -6.33 -2.67
N LEU A 32 -6.80 -5.94 -3.94
CA LEU A 32 -6.68 -4.54 -4.37
C LEU A 32 -8.05 -4.15 -4.94
N LEU A 33 -8.80 -3.34 -4.20
CA LEU A 33 -10.18 -2.99 -4.55
C LEU A 33 -10.25 -1.52 -4.91
N GLN A 34 -10.41 -1.25 -6.19
CA GLN A 34 -10.77 0.10 -6.59
C GLN A 34 -12.26 0.39 -6.34
N ASN A 35 -13.13 -0.56 -6.64
CA ASN A 35 -14.57 -0.41 -6.42
C ASN A 35 -14.97 -0.73 -4.97
N GLY A 36 -14.01 -0.60 -4.04
CA GLY A 36 -14.25 -0.75 -2.61
C GLY A 36 -15.07 0.40 -2.04
N PHE A 37 -14.68 0.85 -0.85
CA PHE A 37 -15.40 1.93 -0.17
C PHE A 37 -15.04 3.30 -0.77
N SER A 38 -16.07 4.12 -1.00
CA SER A 38 -15.94 5.52 -1.43
C SER A 38 -16.99 6.39 -0.73
N ARG A 39 -16.66 7.66 -0.47
CA ARG A 39 -17.58 8.71 0.01
C ARG A 39 -18.27 9.47 -1.13
N ARG A 40 -18.20 8.97 -2.37
CA ARG A 40 -18.89 9.55 -3.53
C ARG A 40 -20.39 9.70 -3.24
N SER A 41 -20.92 10.90 -3.47
CA SER A 41 -22.33 11.23 -3.19
C SER A 41 -23.08 11.80 -4.40
N TRP A 42 -22.47 11.80 -5.58
CA TRP A 42 -23.07 12.30 -6.83
C TRP A 42 -23.37 11.16 -7.79
N ASP A 43 -24.33 11.44 -8.67
CA ASP A 43 -24.87 10.57 -9.71
C ASP A 43 -24.18 10.76 -11.08
N ALA A 44 -23.55 11.92 -11.31
CA ALA A 44 -22.79 12.23 -12.52
C ALA A 44 -21.29 12.44 -12.25
N LEU A 45 -20.43 12.03 -13.19
CA LEU A 45 -18.97 12.21 -13.07
C LEU A 45 -18.59 13.69 -12.84
N PRO A 46 -17.80 14.01 -11.81
CA PRO A 46 -17.34 15.35 -11.53
C PRO A 46 -16.23 15.73 -12.52
N ALA A 47 -15.96 17.04 -12.66
CA ALA A 47 -14.90 17.51 -13.54
C ALA A 47 -13.50 17.01 -13.11
N ASP A 48 -13.23 16.94 -11.80
CA ASP A 48 -12.04 16.29 -11.25
C ASP A 48 -12.41 14.87 -10.79
N THR A 49 -12.05 13.89 -11.61
CA THR A 49 -12.29 12.47 -11.32
C THR A 49 -11.22 11.85 -10.43
N TYR A 50 -10.21 12.62 -9.98
CA TYR A 50 -9.05 12.10 -9.24
C TYR A 50 -8.97 12.64 -7.81
N LYS A 51 -9.12 13.94 -7.59
CA LYS A 51 -9.13 14.58 -6.26
C LYS A 51 -10.51 15.15 -5.96
N GLY A 52 -10.94 15.05 -4.71
CA GLY A 52 -12.28 15.53 -4.32
C GLY A 52 -13.42 14.64 -4.81
N ASN A 53 -13.10 13.47 -5.40
CA ASN A 53 -14.01 12.52 -6.02
C ASN A 53 -14.57 11.46 -5.02
N GLY A 54 -14.46 11.71 -3.71
CA GLY A 54 -14.92 10.81 -2.66
C GLY A 54 -13.95 9.64 -2.41
N ARG A 55 -12.74 9.68 -2.99
CA ARG A 55 -11.70 8.68 -2.74
C ARG A 55 -11.18 8.80 -1.31
N VAL A 56 -11.20 7.66 -0.63
CA VAL A 56 -10.70 7.45 0.73
C VAL A 56 -9.80 6.22 0.74
N ARG A 57 -8.82 6.19 1.65
CA ARG A 57 -7.81 5.13 1.72
C ARG A 57 -8.17 4.12 2.81
N HIS A 58 -8.32 2.86 2.42
CA HIS A 58 -8.58 1.75 3.34
C HIS A 58 -7.58 0.62 3.09
N GLU A 59 -6.35 0.81 3.55
CA GLU A 59 -5.24 -0.10 3.28
C GLU A 59 -4.85 -0.86 4.54
N ARG A 60 -4.58 -2.15 4.38
CA ARG A 60 -4.07 -2.99 5.45
C ARG A 60 -3.03 -3.98 4.93
N VAL A 61 -2.00 -4.21 5.74
CA VAL A 61 -1.02 -5.28 5.53
C VAL A 61 -1.02 -6.15 6.77
N ASN A 62 -1.03 -7.46 6.60
CA ASN A 62 -0.90 -8.42 7.69
C ASN A 62 0.24 -9.38 7.36
N ILE A 63 1.26 -9.39 8.20
CA ILE A 63 2.43 -10.26 8.09
C ILE A 63 2.39 -11.24 9.25
N GLN A 64 2.14 -12.51 8.94
CA GLN A 64 2.16 -13.59 9.91
C GLN A 64 3.47 -14.38 9.83
N LEU A 65 4.24 -14.34 10.91
CA LEU A 65 5.52 -15.04 11.03
C LEU A 65 5.33 -16.35 11.81
N GLY A 66 4.58 -17.28 11.22
CA GLY A 66 4.26 -18.57 11.84
C GLY A 66 3.75 -18.40 13.28
N PRO A 67 4.32 -19.12 14.27
CA PRO A 67 3.94 -19.00 15.68
C PRO A 67 4.66 -17.89 16.44
N LEU A 68 5.51 -17.10 15.78
CA LEU A 68 6.43 -16.16 16.42
C LEU A 68 5.82 -14.78 16.60
N ALA A 69 5.19 -14.24 15.55
CA ALA A 69 4.65 -12.90 15.58
C ALA A 69 3.57 -12.65 14.51
N ASN A 70 2.79 -11.60 14.74
CA ASN A 70 1.88 -11.02 13.76
C ASN A 70 2.11 -9.51 13.72
N ILE A 71 2.36 -8.95 12.53
CA ILE A 71 2.53 -7.51 12.32
C ILE A 71 1.39 -7.04 11.44
N GLN A 72 0.67 -6.03 11.90
CA GLN A 72 -0.44 -5.42 11.17
C GLN A 72 -0.12 -3.97 10.91
N VAL A 73 -0.32 -3.52 9.67
CA VAL A 73 -0.21 -2.12 9.28
C VAL A 73 -1.58 -1.67 8.82
N HIS A 74 -2.03 -0.52 9.32
CA HIS A 74 -3.33 0.05 9.02
C HIS A 74 -3.17 1.48 8.54
N SER A 75 -3.74 1.79 7.37
CA SER A 75 -3.87 3.16 6.91
C SER A 75 -5.30 3.42 6.46
N TYR A 76 -5.98 4.27 7.24
CA TYR A 76 -7.43 4.49 7.14
C TYR A 76 -7.73 5.98 7.14
N GLN A 77 -8.18 6.46 6.00
CA GLN A 77 -8.51 7.84 5.76
C GLN A 77 -10.02 7.96 5.56
N ALA A 78 -10.69 8.76 6.39
CA ALA A 78 -12.12 9.04 6.24
C ALA A 78 -12.36 10.38 5.54
N LYS A 79 -11.37 11.28 5.52
CA LYS A 79 -11.46 12.63 4.98
C LYS A 79 -10.76 12.77 3.64
N GLU A 80 -11.22 13.67 2.78
CA GLU A 80 -10.55 13.99 1.53
C GLU A 80 -9.44 15.02 1.73
N VAL A 81 -8.45 15.08 0.83
CA VAL A 81 -7.32 16.02 0.93
C VAL A 81 -7.77 17.49 1.03
N LYS A 82 -8.92 17.84 0.43
CA LYS A 82 -9.53 19.19 0.53
C LYS A 82 -10.00 19.56 1.94
N GLU A 83 -10.16 18.58 2.83
CA GLU A 83 -10.62 18.74 4.21
C GLU A 83 -9.44 18.86 5.22
N ARG A 84 -8.21 19.06 4.72
CA ARG A 84 -7.00 19.17 5.54
C ARG A 84 -7.01 20.42 6.44
N GLY A 85 -6.74 20.24 7.73
CA GLY A 85 -6.47 21.35 8.66
C GLY A 85 -6.90 21.14 10.12
N THR A 86 -7.89 20.29 10.39
CA THR A 86 -8.50 20.14 11.74
C THR A 86 -8.27 18.77 12.38
N ASP A 87 -7.31 18.00 11.88
CA ASP A 87 -7.30 16.56 12.11
C ASP A 87 -6.29 16.17 13.19
N GLY A 88 -6.72 15.31 14.11
CA GLY A 88 -5.79 14.52 14.93
C GLY A 88 -5.24 13.35 14.12
N ASP A 89 -4.49 12.47 14.76
CA ASP A 89 -3.62 11.48 14.07
C ASP A 89 -4.18 10.06 14.11
N GLY A 90 -5.39 9.89 14.65
CA GLY A 90 -6.04 8.59 14.77
C GLY A 90 -6.72 8.13 13.48
N VAL A 91 -7.38 6.96 13.59
CA VAL A 91 -8.20 6.36 12.52
C VAL A 91 -9.12 7.38 11.87
N GLY A 92 -9.07 7.47 10.54
CA GLY A 92 -9.90 8.38 9.76
C GLY A 92 -9.23 9.71 9.42
N SER A 93 -8.12 10.05 10.07
CA SER A 93 -7.30 11.19 9.68
C SER A 93 -6.63 11.01 8.32
N LEU A 94 -6.18 12.10 7.71
CA LEU A 94 -5.51 12.05 6.40
C LEU A 94 -4.23 11.22 6.40
N GLU A 95 -3.50 11.27 7.52
CA GLU A 95 -2.18 10.69 7.68
C GLU A 95 -2.18 9.48 8.65
N HIS A 96 -3.35 8.90 8.95
CA HIS A 96 -3.45 7.72 9.82
C HIS A 96 -2.59 6.58 9.29
N PHE A 97 -1.66 6.14 10.13
CA PHE A 97 -0.78 5.02 9.86
C PHE A 97 -0.33 4.40 11.18
N ASP A 98 -0.87 3.21 11.46
CA ASP A 98 -0.61 2.47 12.67
C ASP A 98 0.05 1.13 12.33
N ILE A 99 1.05 0.75 13.12
CA ILE A 99 1.67 -0.57 13.11
C ILE A 99 1.40 -1.25 14.45
N HIS A 100 0.75 -2.40 14.43
CA HIS A 100 0.57 -3.26 15.60
C HIS A 100 1.44 -4.50 15.48
N ILE A 101 2.19 -4.82 16.54
CA ILE A 101 3.10 -5.96 16.60
C ILE A 101 2.70 -6.84 17.77
N PHE A 102 2.26 -8.06 17.47
CA PHE A 102 1.92 -9.10 18.42
C PHE A 102 3.03 -10.15 18.43
N ARG A 103 3.53 -10.52 19.62
CA ARG A 103 4.69 -11.42 19.75
C ARG A 103 4.39 -12.61 20.66
N ASN A 104 4.91 -13.76 20.29
CA ASN A 104 5.06 -14.89 21.20
C ASN A 104 6.26 -14.65 22.11
N THR A 105 6.04 -13.93 23.20
CA THR A 105 7.12 -13.47 24.10
C THR A 105 7.88 -14.61 24.76
N SER A 106 7.26 -15.78 24.94
CA SER A 106 7.95 -16.96 25.48
C SER A 106 9.01 -17.52 24.51
N LEU A 107 8.83 -17.32 23.19
CA LEU A 107 9.79 -17.80 22.18
C LEU A 107 10.81 -16.73 21.78
N ILE A 108 10.37 -15.48 21.61
CA ILE A 108 11.20 -14.42 21.01
C ILE A 108 11.43 -13.21 21.93
N GLY A 109 10.90 -13.24 23.15
CA GLY A 109 11.00 -12.13 24.11
C GLY A 109 10.23 -10.88 23.66
N GLY A 110 10.56 -9.75 24.28
CA GLY A 110 9.95 -8.44 24.01
C GLY A 110 8.56 -8.25 24.61
N GLN A 111 7.88 -7.18 24.18
CA GLN A 111 6.52 -6.88 24.62
C GLN A 111 5.50 -7.70 23.84
N PRO A 112 4.46 -8.25 24.50
CA PRO A 112 3.45 -9.09 23.86
C PRO A 112 2.66 -8.33 22.80
N VAL A 113 2.46 -7.02 23.02
CA VAL A 113 1.86 -6.10 22.07
C VAL A 113 2.66 -4.81 22.05
N GLN A 114 2.87 -4.24 20.87
CA GLN A 114 3.44 -2.92 20.67
C GLN A 114 2.68 -2.23 19.53
N SER A 115 2.36 -0.95 19.72
CA SER A 115 1.77 -0.11 18.68
C SER A 115 2.71 1.04 18.37
N LEU A 116 2.87 1.35 17.09
CA LEU A 116 3.60 2.51 16.59
C LEU A 116 2.64 3.30 15.70
N THR A 117 2.67 4.62 15.84
CA THR A 117 1.98 5.57 14.96
C THR A 117 2.97 6.21 14.00
N ILE A 118 2.50 6.96 13.02
CA ILE A 118 3.38 7.68 12.09
C ILE A 118 4.36 8.64 12.78
N ARG A 119 3.97 9.23 13.92
CA ARG A 119 4.82 10.11 14.73
C ARG A 119 5.97 9.39 15.42
N ASP A 120 5.79 8.10 15.72
CA ASP A 120 6.85 7.28 16.28
C ASP A 120 7.90 6.91 15.23
N ILE A 121 7.56 7.03 13.94
CA ILE A 121 8.40 6.65 12.80
C ILE A 121 9.09 7.88 12.19
N VAL A 122 8.38 9.00 12.06
CA VAL A 122 8.89 10.23 11.46
C VAL A 122 9.02 11.30 12.56
N PRO A 123 10.26 11.71 12.91
CA PRO A 123 10.50 12.73 13.93
C PRO A 123 9.87 14.08 13.57
N ASP A 124 9.37 14.80 14.58
CA ASP A 124 8.81 16.16 14.40
C ASP A 124 9.80 17.16 13.77
N THR A 125 11.11 16.89 13.86
CA THR A 125 12.17 17.71 13.24
C THR A 125 12.16 17.68 11.72
N ASP A 126 11.58 16.65 11.11
CA ASP A 126 11.46 16.53 9.65
C ASP A 126 10.21 17.26 9.12
N VAL A 127 9.33 17.69 10.03
CA VAL A 127 8.07 18.38 9.75
C VAL A 127 8.29 19.89 9.85
N ASN A 128 8.93 20.48 8.85
CA ASN A 128 9.13 21.92 8.74
C ASN A 128 7.81 22.69 8.60
N THR A 129 7.87 24.01 8.79
CA THR A 129 6.80 24.94 8.38
C THR A 129 6.52 24.75 6.89
N GLY A 130 5.36 24.18 6.53
CA GLY A 130 5.03 23.84 5.15
C GLY A 130 4.84 22.34 4.89
N PHE A 131 4.80 21.50 5.92
CA PHE A 131 4.47 20.08 5.76
C PHE A 131 3.11 19.88 5.07
N ILE A 132 3.15 19.23 3.91
CA ILE A 132 1.97 18.92 3.09
C ILE A 132 1.69 17.41 3.01
N GLY A 133 2.24 16.61 3.92
CA GLY A 133 2.01 15.17 4.01
C GLY A 133 3.29 14.34 3.91
N TYR A 134 3.27 13.15 4.53
CA TYR A 134 4.45 12.27 4.59
C TYR A 134 4.86 11.75 3.21
N ASN A 135 3.87 11.51 2.33
CA ASN A 135 4.13 11.07 0.96
C ASN A 135 4.82 12.15 0.12
N GLU A 136 4.36 13.40 0.23
CA GLU A 136 4.94 14.54 -0.45
C GLU A 136 6.38 14.79 0.02
N HIS A 137 6.61 14.71 1.34
CA HIS A 137 7.95 14.80 1.93
C HIS A 137 8.88 13.70 1.40
N ALA A 138 8.44 12.43 1.38
CA ALA A 138 9.25 11.33 0.86
C ALA A 138 9.59 11.50 -0.64
N ARG A 139 8.66 12.02 -1.44
CA ARG A 139 8.91 12.31 -2.87
C ARG A 139 9.92 13.44 -3.06
N GLU A 140 9.83 14.49 -2.25
CA GLU A 140 10.80 15.59 -2.27
C GLU A 140 12.19 15.09 -1.91
N GLN A 141 12.33 14.34 -0.82
CA GLN A 141 13.62 13.76 -0.41
C GLN A 141 14.21 12.86 -1.50
N CYS A 142 13.39 12.00 -2.12
CA CYS A 142 13.83 11.16 -3.24
C CYS A 142 14.36 11.98 -4.42
N LEU A 143 13.66 13.07 -4.80
CA LEU A 143 14.10 13.96 -5.87
C LEU A 143 15.41 14.68 -5.51
N LEU A 144 15.53 15.17 -4.27
CA LEU A 144 16.74 15.85 -3.81
C LEU A 144 17.95 14.93 -3.81
N SER A 145 17.83 13.70 -3.27
CA SER A 145 18.89 12.69 -3.31
C SER A 145 19.31 12.35 -4.75
N PHE A 146 18.33 12.21 -5.66
CA PHE A 146 18.63 11.99 -7.08
C PHE A 146 19.43 13.14 -7.69
N LEU A 147 19.05 14.40 -7.42
CA LEU A 147 19.73 15.58 -7.94
C LEU A 147 21.11 15.81 -7.32
N SER A 148 21.30 15.45 -6.04
CA SER A 148 22.59 15.52 -5.35
C SER A 148 23.53 14.37 -5.71
N GLY A 149 23.03 13.33 -6.37
CA GLY A 149 23.78 12.10 -6.65
C GLY A 149 24.03 11.25 -5.40
N GLU A 150 23.27 11.50 -4.33
CA GLU A 150 23.31 10.71 -3.11
C GLU A 150 22.45 9.45 -3.27
N GLU A 151 22.85 8.36 -2.62
CA GLU A 151 22.00 7.17 -2.53
C GLU A 151 20.77 7.51 -1.70
N GLY A 152 19.62 7.59 -2.38
CA GLY A 152 18.34 7.66 -1.72
C GLY A 152 18.00 6.34 -1.01
N PRO A 153 16.98 6.33 -0.14
CA PRO A 153 16.57 5.13 0.61
C PRO A 153 16.00 4.01 -0.28
N SER A 154 15.76 4.27 -1.56
CA SER A 154 15.12 3.35 -2.51
C SER A 154 15.71 3.53 -3.91
N ASP A 155 16.32 2.48 -4.46
CA ASP A 155 16.79 2.46 -5.85
C ASP A 155 15.81 1.67 -6.76
N LEU A 156 16.01 1.72 -8.08
CA LEU A 156 15.17 0.94 -9.01
C LEU A 156 15.30 -0.57 -8.82
N SER A 157 16.45 -1.06 -8.33
CA SER A 157 16.70 -2.48 -8.15
C SER A 157 15.83 -3.07 -7.03
N SER A 158 15.57 -2.30 -5.97
CA SER A 158 14.70 -2.63 -4.85
C SER A 158 13.24 -2.86 -5.27
N HIS A 159 12.81 -2.29 -6.41
CA HIS A 159 11.45 -2.42 -6.92
C HIS A 159 11.25 -3.61 -7.88
N LYS A 160 12.32 -4.34 -8.24
CA LYS A 160 12.26 -5.45 -9.22
C LYS A 160 11.17 -6.46 -8.89
N MET A 161 11.08 -6.91 -7.64
CA MET A 161 10.07 -7.89 -7.22
C MET A 161 8.65 -7.34 -7.39
N GLY A 162 8.40 -6.11 -6.96
CA GLY A 162 7.08 -5.47 -7.13
C GLY A 162 6.68 -5.36 -8.59
N ILE A 163 7.62 -5.00 -9.47
CA ILE A 163 7.39 -4.94 -10.93
C ILE A 163 7.04 -6.32 -11.49
N GLN A 164 7.75 -7.38 -11.09
CA GLN A 164 7.44 -8.74 -11.55
C GLN A 164 6.07 -9.23 -11.07
N ILE A 165 5.71 -8.94 -9.81
CA ILE A 165 4.38 -9.27 -9.26
C ILE A 165 3.29 -8.53 -10.04
N MET A 166 3.47 -7.23 -10.29
CA MET A 166 2.52 -6.41 -11.05
C MET A 166 2.35 -6.95 -12.49
N ARG A 167 3.46 -7.23 -13.17
CA ARG A 167 3.44 -7.84 -14.51
C ARG A 167 2.65 -9.15 -14.50
N ALA A 168 2.97 -10.07 -13.58
CA ALA A 168 2.32 -11.36 -13.47
C ALA A 168 0.82 -11.24 -13.17
N ALA A 169 0.42 -10.25 -12.36
CA ALA A 169 -0.99 -9.94 -12.10
C ALA A 169 -1.72 -9.54 -13.39
N TYR A 170 -1.15 -8.64 -14.20
CA TYR A 170 -1.74 -8.25 -15.49
C TYR A 170 -1.79 -9.39 -16.49
N GLU A 171 -0.74 -10.20 -16.60
CA GLU A 171 -0.74 -11.40 -17.43
C GLU A 171 -1.86 -12.37 -17.02
N GLY A 172 -2.03 -12.60 -15.72
CA GLY A 172 -3.10 -13.43 -15.17
C GLY A 172 -4.49 -12.88 -15.46
N MET A 173 -4.71 -11.57 -15.27
CA MET A 173 -5.98 -10.92 -15.59
C MET A 173 -6.33 -11.04 -17.07
N ASN A 174 -5.36 -10.79 -17.97
CA ASN A 174 -5.55 -10.95 -19.41
C ASN A 174 -5.83 -12.42 -19.79
N ALA A 175 -5.14 -13.38 -19.17
CA ALA A 175 -5.40 -14.81 -19.39
C ALA A 175 -6.85 -15.17 -19.01
N ALA A 176 -7.31 -14.75 -17.83
CA ALA A 176 -8.69 -14.98 -17.37
C ALA A 176 -9.73 -14.39 -18.32
N GLN A 177 -9.53 -13.15 -18.79
CA GLN A 177 -10.44 -12.49 -19.74
C GLN A 177 -10.57 -13.25 -21.06
N ASN A 178 -9.51 -13.95 -21.47
CA ASN A 178 -9.49 -14.76 -22.69
C ASN A 178 -9.87 -16.23 -22.44
N GLY A 179 -10.39 -16.57 -21.25
CA GLY A 179 -10.84 -17.93 -20.91
C GLY A 179 -9.71 -18.92 -20.58
N HIS A 180 -8.49 -18.43 -20.34
CA HIS A 180 -7.34 -19.25 -19.94
C HIS A 180 -7.19 -19.29 -18.42
N ILE A 181 -6.40 -20.25 -17.94
CA ILE A 181 -6.06 -20.38 -16.52
C ILE A 181 -5.10 -19.23 -16.12
N PRO A 182 -5.45 -18.39 -15.13
CA PRO A 182 -4.68 -17.19 -14.78
C PRO A 182 -3.51 -17.50 -13.84
N VAL A 183 -2.50 -18.21 -14.37
CA VAL A 183 -1.28 -18.56 -13.64
C VAL A 183 -0.07 -18.00 -14.37
N SER A 184 0.78 -17.28 -13.64
CA SER A 184 2.09 -16.81 -14.12
C SER A 184 3.17 -17.20 -13.11
N ALA A 185 4.39 -17.39 -13.59
CA ALA A 185 5.54 -17.76 -12.78
C ALA A 185 6.78 -17.02 -13.29
N PHE A 186 7.61 -16.54 -12.37
CA PHE A 186 8.85 -15.84 -12.67
C PHE A 186 9.91 -16.16 -11.63
N ALA A 187 11.17 -15.99 -12.01
CA ALA A 187 12.30 -16.09 -11.10
C ALA A 187 12.64 -14.71 -10.53
N LEU A 188 13.07 -14.67 -9.26
CA LEU A 188 13.54 -13.47 -8.57
C LEU A 188 15.05 -13.31 -8.74
#